data_AF-A0A2A2M4L6-F1
#
_entry.id   AF-A0A2A2M4L6-F1
#
_cell.length_a   1.000
_cell.length_b   1.000
_cell.length_c   1.000
_cell.angle_alpha   90.00
_cell.angle_beta   90.00
_cell.angle_gamma   90.00
#
_symmetry.space_group_name_H-M   'P 1'
#
loop_
_entity.id
_entity.type
_entity.pdbx_description
1 polymer ?
#
loop_
_entity_poly.entity_id
_entity_poly.type
_entity_poly.pdbx_seq_one_letter_code
_entity_poly.pdbx_strand_id
1 'polypeptide(L)'
;MAGFCDAPYYLMTSMLDHIVKTNDKFDYIVVTGDLMSHDVWNYNNISHMSFIKNISDNLKTYFKDTPILQVIGNHEGVPIDNVAPHYAPRQWSMNWLYGSMLKNWGDYIPGDQNDTMI
;
A
#
# COMPACT_ATOMS: atom_id res chain seq x y z
N MET A 1 -15.62 20.05 -8.40
CA MET A 1 -14.63 19.00 -8.07
C MET A 1 -13.30 19.71 -7.92
N ALA A 2 -12.61 19.57 -6.78
CA ALA A 2 -11.34 20.24 -6.54
C ALA A 2 -10.19 19.35 -7.05
N GLY A 3 -9.42 19.85 -8.03
CA GLY A 3 -8.11 19.37 -8.48
C GLY A 3 -8.08 18.14 -9.41
N PHE A 4 -7.45 18.28 -10.60
CA PHE A 4 -7.03 17.15 -11.46
C PHE A 4 -5.62 16.67 -11.06
N CYS A 5 -5.34 16.56 -9.76
CA CYS A 5 -4.01 16.28 -9.23
C CYS A 5 -4.08 15.25 -8.11
N ASP A 6 -3.04 14.43 -8.01
CA ASP A 6 -2.80 13.54 -6.87
C ASP A 6 -2.10 14.23 -5.70
N ALA A 7 -2.05 13.54 -4.56
CA ALA A 7 -1.36 14.01 -3.38
C ALA A 7 0.17 14.02 -3.58
N PRO A 8 0.84 15.18 -3.47
CA PRO A 8 2.30 15.20 -3.49
C PRO A 8 2.87 14.62 -2.19
N TYR A 9 4.11 14.11 -2.24
CA TYR A 9 4.75 13.46 -1.09
C TYR A 9 4.78 14.32 0.18
N TYR A 10 4.98 15.64 0.04
CA TYR A 10 4.99 16.55 1.19
C TYR A 10 3.62 16.67 1.87
N LEU A 11 2.52 16.49 1.14
CA LEU A 11 1.18 16.51 1.73
C LEU A 11 0.98 15.27 2.61
N MET A 12 1.39 14.10 2.11
CA MET A 12 1.34 12.84 2.86
C MET A 12 2.19 12.94 4.13
N THR A 13 3.46 13.35 4.04
CA THR A 13 4.32 13.44 5.23
C THR A 13 3.86 14.52 6.19
N SER A 14 3.37 15.66 5.71
CA SER A 14 2.78 16.71 6.56
C SER A 14 1.55 16.20 7.33
N MET A 15 0.73 15.35 6.72
CA MET A 15 -0.41 14.71 7.37
C MET A 15 0.06 13.77 8.48
N LEU A 16 1.02 12.88 8.18
CA LEU A 16 1.57 11.93 9.16
C LEU A 16 2.23 12.67 10.35
N ASP A 17 3.00 13.71 10.06
CA ASP A 17 3.60 14.62 11.05
C ASP A 17 2.53 15.22 11.98
N HIS A 18 1.42 15.68 11.41
CA HIS A 18 0.34 16.27 12.18
C HIS A 18 -0.32 15.22 13.08
N ILE A 19 -0.67 14.04 12.53
CA ILE A 19 -1.32 12.95 13.26
C ILE A 19 -0.50 12.58 14.50
N VAL A 20 0.82 12.37 14.35
CA VAL A 20 1.70 12.01 15.46
C VAL A 20 1.86 13.14 16.49
N LYS A 21 1.79 14.40 16.07
CA LYS A 21 1.93 15.57 16.98
C LYS A 21 0.65 15.88 17.78
N THR A 22 -0.53 15.54 17.26
CA THR A 22 -1.81 15.96 17.84
C THR A 22 -2.61 14.86 18.50
N ASN A 23 -2.17 13.60 18.40
CA ASN A 23 -2.85 12.46 18.99
C ASN A 23 -1.92 11.71 19.95
N ASP A 24 -2.53 11.08 20.94
CA ASP A 24 -1.85 10.12 21.80
C ASP A 24 -1.67 8.77 21.08
N LYS A 25 -1.37 7.71 21.84
CA LYS A 25 -1.17 6.36 21.30
C LYS A 25 -2.44 5.83 20.60
N PHE A 26 -2.26 5.26 19.42
CA PHE A 26 -3.30 4.51 18.70
C PHE A 26 -3.24 3.02 19.04
N ASP A 27 -4.40 2.36 19.09
CA ASP A 27 -4.47 0.90 19.24
C ASP A 27 -4.10 0.18 17.93
N TYR A 28 -4.51 0.74 16.79
CA TYR A 28 -4.17 0.25 15.44
C TYR A 28 -4.45 1.34 14.39
N ILE A 29 -3.93 1.12 13.18
CA ILE A 29 -4.16 1.96 12.00
C ILE A 29 -4.71 1.08 10.88
N VAL A 30 -5.63 1.62 10.09
CA VAL A 30 -6.16 0.97 8.88
C VAL A 30 -5.80 1.80 7.66
N VAL A 31 -5.15 1.18 6.68
CA VAL A 31 -4.82 1.79 5.38
C VAL A 31 -5.51 0.98 4.28
N THR A 32 -6.40 1.61 3.53
CA THR A 32 -7.34 0.91 2.64
C THR A 32 -6.90 0.87 1.18
N GLY A 33 -5.59 0.95 0.91
CA GLY A 33 -5.04 0.90 -0.45
C GLY A 33 -5.06 2.24 -1.18
N ASP A 34 -5.08 2.18 -2.51
CA ASP A 34 -4.94 3.31 -3.44
C ASP A 34 -3.66 4.13 -3.20
N LEU A 35 -2.55 3.40 -3.25
CA LEU A 35 -1.20 3.91 -3.03
C LEU A 35 -0.62 4.59 -4.28
N MET A 36 -1.16 4.26 -5.45
CA MET A 36 -0.65 4.71 -6.74
C MET A 36 -1.52 5.82 -7.32
N SER A 37 -0.88 6.84 -7.91
CA SER A 37 -1.53 7.98 -8.56
C SER A 37 -2.40 7.59 -9.77
N HIS A 38 -3.17 8.57 -10.26
CA HIS A 38 -4.05 8.44 -11.42
C HIS A 38 -3.31 8.62 -12.76
N ASP A 39 -1.99 8.65 -12.78
CA ASP A 39 -1.16 8.63 -14.00
C ASP A 39 -1.07 7.21 -14.58
N VAL A 40 -2.23 6.57 -14.76
CA VAL A 40 -2.39 5.16 -15.10
C VAL A 40 -1.73 4.77 -16.43
N TRP A 41 -1.43 5.76 -17.28
CA TRP A 41 -0.73 5.57 -18.54
C TRP A 41 0.80 5.50 -18.40
N ASN A 42 1.36 5.80 -17.22
CA ASN A 42 2.79 5.99 -17.02
C ASN A 42 3.34 5.30 -15.75
N TYR A 43 2.80 4.14 -15.39
CA TYR A 43 3.35 3.32 -14.30
C TYR A 43 3.47 1.84 -14.71
N ASN A 44 4.34 1.12 -14.02
CA ASN A 44 4.53 -0.31 -14.19
C ASN A 44 4.69 -1.00 -12.82
N ASN A 45 4.76 -2.33 -12.83
CA ASN A 45 4.92 -3.11 -11.60
C ASN A 45 6.16 -2.72 -10.78
N ILE A 46 7.28 -2.34 -11.40
CA ILE A 46 8.52 -1.97 -10.70
C ILE A 46 8.34 -0.65 -9.95
N SER A 47 7.78 0.38 -10.60
CA SER A 47 7.49 1.65 -9.94
C SER A 47 6.48 1.44 -8.80
N HIS A 48 5.44 0.63 -9.04
CA HIS A 48 4.42 0.30 -8.04
C HIS A 48 5.01 -0.34 -6.78
N MET A 49 5.84 -1.38 -6.93
CA MET A 49 6.50 -2.02 -5.79
C MET A 49 7.37 -1.05 -4.99
N SER A 50 7.95 -0.05 -5.67
CA SER A 50 8.72 1.02 -5.02
C SER A 50 7.82 1.95 -4.20
N PHE A 51 6.62 2.27 -4.70
CA PHE A 51 5.60 3.04 -3.96
C PHE A 51 5.10 2.28 -2.72
N ILE A 52 4.76 1.00 -2.86
CA ILE A 52 4.36 0.13 -1.72
C ILE A 52 5.42 0.19 -0.62
N LYS A 53 6.71 0.01 -0.99
CA LYS A 53 7.81 0.07 -0.04
C LYS A 53 7.91 1.45 0.62
N ASN A 54 7.91 2.53 -0.17
CA ASN A 54 8.08 3.89 0.34
C ASN A 54 6.98 4.28 1.33
N ILE A 55 5.72 4.03 0.98
CA ILE A 55 4.58 4.34 1.84
C ILE A 55 4.62 3.47 3.10
N SER A 56 4.90 2.16 2.96
CA SER A 56 5.02 1.26 4.11
C SER A 56 6.13 1.68 5.08
N ASP A 57 7.31 2.06 4.56
CA ASP A 57 8.43 2.51 5.38
C ASP A 57 8.12 3.82 6.12
N ASN A 58 7.43 4.76 5.47
CA ASN A 58 6.94 5.98 6.12
C ASN A 58 6.00 5.63 7.27
N LEU A 59 4.95 4.84 6.99
CA LEU A 59 3.97 4.44 8.01
C LEU A 59 4.64 3.76 9.21
N LYS A 60 5.56 2.83 8.98
CA LYS A 60 6.36 2.18 10.05
C LYS A 60 7.22 3.17 10.83
N THR A 61 7.80 4.15 10.15
CA THR A 61 8.64 5.18 10.79
C THR A 61 7.83 6.10 11.70
N TYR A 62 6.65 6.51 11.25
CA TYR A 62 5.75 7.38 11.99
C TYR A 62 5.02 6.65 13.13
N PHE A 63 4.72 5.36 12.97
CA PHE A 63 3.88 4.57 13.88
C PHE A 63 4.58 3.29 14.37
N LYS A 64 5.76 3.43 14.96
CA LYS A 64 6.65 2.30 15.33
C LYS A 64 6.01 1.23 16.22
N ASP A 65 5.16 1.64 17.16
CA ASP A 65 4.57 0.76 18.17
C ASP A 65 3.07 0.51 17.95
N THR A 66 2.56 0.84 16.77
CA THR A 66 1.15 0.71 16.41
C THR A 66 0.99 -0.32 15.28
N PRO A 67 0.15 -1.35 15.45
CA PRO A 67 -0.20 -2.27 14.37
C PRO A 67 -0.84 -1.54 13.18
N ILE A 68 -0.40 -1.88 11.96
CA ILE A 68 -0.92 -1.28 10.72
C ILE A 68 -1.57 -2.37 9.87
N LEU A 69 -2.89 -2.29 9.73
CA LEU A 69 -3.69 -3.20 8.92
C LEU A 69 -3.87 -2.58 7.53
N GLN A 70 -3.44 -3.29 6.50
CA GLN A 70 -3.45 -2.78 5.12
C GLN A 70 -4.35 -3.64 4.24
N VAL A 71 -5.08 -2.97 3.34
CA VAL A 71 -5.99 -3.59 2.39
C VAL A 71 -5.60 -3.16 0.98
N ILE A 72 -5.89 -4.02 0.01
CA ILE A 72 -5.59 -3.79 -1.41
C ILE A 72 -6.70 -2.93 -2.03
N GLY A 73 -6.31 -1.81 -2.63
CA GLY A 73 -7.18 -0.92 -3.41
C GLY A 73 -7.23 -1.30 -4.89
N ASN A 74 -8.08 -0.63 -5.67
CA ASN A 74 -8.22 -0.93 -7.10
C ASN A 74 -7.07 -0.38 -7.94
N HIS A 75 -6.38 0.66 -7.45
CA HIS A 75 -5.18 1.20 -8.09
C HIS A 75 -3.94 0.32 -7.97
N GLU A 76 -3.98 -0.76 -7.18
CA GLU A 76 -2.82 -1.62 -6.91
C GLU A 76 -2.42 -2.53 -8.08
N GLY A 77 -3.38 -2.84 -8.95
CA GLY A 77 -3.16 -3.66 -10.15
C GLY A 77 -2.36 -2.90 -11.20
N VAL A 78 -1.59 -3.64 -12.01
CA VAL A 78 -0.98 -3.12 -13.25
C VAL A 78 -1.36 -4.08 -14.39
N PRO A 79 -2.22 -3.67 -15.33
CA PRO A 79 -2.91 -2.37 -15.40
C PRO A 79 -3.93 -2.15 -14.27
N ILE A 80 -4.35 -0.90 -14.06
CA ILE A 80 -5.33 -0.49 -13.03
C ILE A 80 -6.56 -1.39 -13.03
N ASP A 81 -7.17 -1.60 -11.85
CA ASP A 81 -8.35 -2.46 -11.62
C ASP A 81 -8.11 -3.95 -11.88
N ASN A 82 -6.93 -4.35 -12.34
CA ASN A 82 -6.64 -5.76 -12.63
C ASN A 82 -6.03 -6.43 -11.41
N VAL A 83 -6.89 -7.12 -10.67
CA VAL A 83 -6.51 -8.05 -9.60
C VAL A 83 -6.90 -9.46 -10.06
N ALA A 84 -5.99 -10.11 -10.80
CA ALA A 84 -6.28 -11.40 -11.41
C ALA A 84 -6.50 -12.50 -10.35
N PRO A 85 -7.50 -13.37 -10.51
CA PRO A 85 -7.73 -14.47 -9.58
C PRO A 85 -6.62 -15.52 -9.66
N HIS A 86 -6.39 -16.30 -8.59
CA HIS A 86 -5.31 -17.28 -8.53
C HIS A 86 -5.39 -18.39 -9.61
N TYR A 87 -6.55 -18.61 -10.22
CA TYR A 87 -6.71 -19.57 -11.33
C TYR A 87 -6.39 -18.97 -12.71
N ALA A 88 -6.04 -17.69 -12.80
CA ALA A 88 -5.64 -17.07 -14.05
C ALA A 88 -4.34 -17.70 -14.58
N PRO A 89 -4.11 -17.71 -15.91
CA PRO A 89 -2.85 -18.17 -16.48
C PRO A 89 -1.64 -17.47 -15.84
N ARG A 90 -0.55 -18.21 -15.66
CA ARG A 90 0.65 -17.75 -14.94
C ARG A 90 1.20 -16.40 -15.44
N GLN A 91 1.09 -16.11 -16.75
CA GLN A 91 1.54 -14.84 -17.31
C GLN A 91 0.76 -13.61 -16.79
N TRP A 92 -0.41 -13.81 -16.19
CA TRP A 92 -1.27 -12.77 -15.59
C TRP A 92 -1.27 -12.80 -14.06
N SER A 93 -0.39 -13.60 -13.46
CA SER A 93 -0.30 -13.74 -12.01
C SER A 93 0.07 -12.41 -11.34
N MET A 94 -0.62 -12.11 -10.23
CA MET A 94 -0.36 -10.95 -9.38
C MET A 94 0.66 -11.24 -8.26
N ASN A 95 1.42 -12.34 -8.34
CA ASN A 95 2.39 -12.71 -7.31
C ASN A 95 3.46 -11.63 -7.06
N TRP A 96 3.76 -10.81 -8.07
CA TRP A 96 4.66 -9.66 -7.90
C TRP A 96 4.07 -8.62 -6.94
N LEU A 97 2.75 -8.39 -7.01
CA LEU A 97 2.03 -7.42 -6.18
C LEU A 97 1.92 -7.95 -4.76
N TYR A 98 1.35 -9.14 -4.60
CA TYR A 98 1.15 -9.72 -3.29
C TYR A 98 2.45 -10.07 -2.57
N GLY A 99 3.46 -10.54 -3.32
CA GLY A 99 4.80 -10.77 -2.76
C GLY A 99 5.46 -9.48 -2.30
N SER A 100 5.25 -8.36 -3.00
CA SER A 100 5.71 -7.04 -2.55
C SER A 100 4.97 -6.59 -1.29
N MET A 101 3.65 -6.76 -1.24
CA MET A 101 2.84 -6.43 -0.06
C MET A 101 3.24 -7.27 1.15
N LEU A 102 3.32 -8.60 1.01
CA LEU A 102 3.77 -9.49 2.10
C LEU A 102 5.16 -9.09 2.62
N LYS A 103 6.09 -8.79 1.72
CA LYS A 103 7.44 -8.34 2.09
C LYS A 103 7.43 -7.04 2.91
N ASN A 104 6.56 -6.08 2.56
CA ASN A 104 6.54 -4.77 3.20
C ASN A 104 5.57 -4.68 4.39
N TRP A 105 4.54 -5.52 4.43
CA TRP A 105 3.47 -5.49 5.43
C TRP A 105 3.59 -6.62 6.47
N GLY A 106 4.44 -7.62 6.21
CA GLY A 106 4.51 -8.87 6.97
C GLY A 106 4.74 -8.72 8.47
N ASP A 107 5.33 -7.61 8.94
CA ASP A 107 5.48 -7.32 10.38
C ASP A 107 4.13 -7.26 11.13
N TYR A 108 3.04 -7.02 10.40
CA TYR A 108 1.68 -6.88 10.93
C TYR A 108 0.73 -8.01 10.51
N ILE A 109 1.22 -8.99 9.75
CA ILE A 109 0.42 -10.12 9.27
C ILE A 109 0.77 -11.36 10.12
N PRO A 110 -0.21 -11.99 10.79
CA PRO A 110 0.00 -13.25 11.48
C PRO A 110 0.59 -14.31 10.54
N GLY A 111 1.57 -15.07 11.02
CA GLY A 111 2.33 -15.99 10.16
C GLY A 111 1.47 -17.07 9.47
N ASP A 112 0.35 -17.45 10.08
CA ASP A 112 -0.65 -18.38 9.54
C ASP A 112 -1.49 -17.78 8.40
N GLN A 113 -1.46 -16.47 8.21
CA GLN A 113 -2.15 -15.76 7.12
C GLN A 113 -1.25 -15.49 5.92
N ASN A 114 0.06 -15.68 6.04
CA ASN A 114 1.01 -15.40 4.94
C ASN A 114 0.66 -16.17 3.66
N ASP A 115 0.22 -17.43 3.80
CA ASP A 115 -0.15 -18.29 2.67
C ASP A 115 -1.44 -17.81 1.97
N THR A 116 -2.26 -16.97 2.61
CA THR A 116 -3.48 -16.42 1.99
C THR A 116 -3.19 -15.21 1.10
N MET A 117 -1.99 -14.62 1.21
CA MET A 117 -1.58 -13.50 0.37
C MET A 117 -1.06 -13.95 -0.99
N ILE A 118 -0.57 -15.18 -1.17
CA ILE A 118 0.15 -15.63 -2.40
C ILE A 118 -0.60 -16.75 -3.12
#